data_AF-A0A7C6YLP1-F1
#
_entry.id   AF-A0A7C6YLP1-F1
#
_cell.length_a   1.000
_cell.length_b   1.000
_cell.length_c   1.000
_cell.angle_alpha   90.00
_cell.angle_beta   90.00
_cell.angle_gamma   90.00
#
_symmetry.space_group_name_H-M   'P 1'
#
loop_
_entity.id
_entity.type
_entity.pdbx_description
1 polymer ?
#
loop_
_entity_poly.entity_id
_entity_poly.type
_entity_poly.pdbx_seq_one_letter_code
_entity_poly.pdbx_strand_id
1 'polypeptide(L)'
;MKTGELIGVSISDKRGTGKRNIGEGYLKEGYGLEGDAHAGTERQVGILLWEYAEELSKKQGFEVEPGDFAENLTVKGLVGEEFKLGTLLQVGESVLEVTQIGKVLTKDHTFNFHGFVLLADNGLFCKVVKGGKVKVGDKAKVISDKEF
;
A
#
# COMPACT_ATOMS: atom_id res chain seq x y z
N MET A 1 2.37 -8.89 19.23
CA MET A 1 2.18 -7.88 18.16
C MET A 1 1.18 -8.45 17.15
N LYS A 2 0.24 -7.64 16.67
CA LYS A 2 -0.66 -8.08 15.60
C LYS A 2 0.14 -8.31 14.33
N THR A 3 -0.28 -9.29 13.54
CA THR A 3 0.33 -9.66 12.27
C THR A 3 -0.78 -9.57 11.24
N GLY A 4 -0.55 -8.78 10.20
CA GLY A 4 -1.38 -8.75 9.02
C GLY A 4 -0.91 -9.73 7.96
N GLU A 5 -1.68 -9.76 6.88
CA GLU A 5 -1.45 -10.57 5.70
C GLU A 5 -1.53 -9.69 4.46
N LEU A 6 -0.58 -9.86 3.54
CA LEU A 6 -0.60 -9.23 2.23
C LEU A 6 -1.64 -9.96 1.36
N ILE A 7 -2.69 -9.26 0.95
CA ILE A 7 -3.78 -9.83 0.14
C ILE A 7 -3.78 -9.31 -1.31
N GLY A 8 -2.93 -8.34 -1.64
CA GLY A 8 -2.74 -7.87 -3.00
C GLY A 8 -1.38 -7.23 -3.24
N VAL A 9 -0.85 -7.44 -4.43
CA VAL A 9 0.34 -6.77 -4.97
C VAL A 9 -0.04 -6.22 -6.33
N SER A 10 -0.12 -4.91 -6.46
CA SER A 10 -0.75 -4.27 -7.61
C SER A 10 0.17 -3.23 -8.27
N ILE A 11 0.23 -3.28 -9.60
CA ILE A 11 1.01 -2.34 -10.42
C ILE A 11 0.12 -1.60 -11.41
N SER A 12 0.50 -0.38 -11.75
CA SER A 12 -0.05 0.37 -12.88
C SER A 12 0.99 0.41 -13.99
N ASP A 13 0.61 0.00 -15.19
CA ASP A 13 1.51 0.05 -16.36
C ASP A 13 1.83 1.50 -16.78
N LYS A 14 0.90 2.44 -16.53
CA LYS A 14 1.05 3.88 -16.81
C LYS A 14 0.47 4.72 -15.67
N ARG A 15 0.95 5.95 -15.50
CA ARG A 15 0.35 6.88 -14.54
C ARG A 15 -1.08 7.22 -14.96
N GLY A 16 -1.99 7.26 -13.99
CA GLY A 16 -3.41 7.57 -14.21
C GLY A 16 -4.26 6.41 -14.73
N THR A 17 -3.70 5.21 -14.88
CA THR A 17 -4.48 3.98 -15.13
C THR A 17 -4.74 3.25 -13.81
N GLY A 18 -5.83 2.48 -13.75
CA GLY A 18 -6.07 1.56 -12.64
C GLY A 18 -4.90 0.58 -12.45
N LYS A 19 -4.72 0.10 -11.22
CA LYS A 19 -3.73 -0.93 -10.93
C LYS A 19 -4.32 -2.30 -11.18
N ARG A 20 -3.46 -3.23 -11.59
CA ARG A 20 -3.78 -4.65 -11.74
C ARG A 20 -3.04 -5.43 -10.68
N ASN A 21 -3.77 -6.26 -9.94
CA ASN A 21 -3.17 -7.20 -8.99
C ASN A 21 -2.38 -8.27 -9.76
N ILE A 22 -1.09 -8.38 -9.46
CA ILE A 22 -0.13 -9.32 -10.04
C ILE A 22 0.24 -10.44 -9.06
N GLY A 23 -0.26 -10.40 -7.82
CA GLY A 23 -0.10 -11.45 -6.81
C GLY A 23 1.30 -11.52 -6.17
N GLU A 24 2.35 -11.14 -6.88
CA GLU A 24 3.72 -11.09 -6.37
C GLU A 24 4.56 -10.02 -7.07
N GLY A 25 5.65 -9.60 -6.43
CA GLY A 25 6.56 -8.63 -7.00
C GLY A 25 7.85 -8.47 -6.20
N TYR A 26 8.73 -7.61 -6.72
CA TYR A 26 9.98 -7.26 -6.05
C TYR A 26 9.97 -5.79 -5.64
N LEU A 27 10.15 -5.55 -4.34
CA LEU A 27 10.34 -4.21 -3.81
C LEU A 27 11.84 -3.90 -3.82
N LYS A 28 12.22 -2.90 -4.60
CA LYS A 28 13.60 -2.46 -4.73
C LYS A 28 13.88 -1.30 -3.77
N GLU A 29 14.94 -1.45 -2.99
CA GLU A 29 15.39 -0.45 -2.02
C GLU A 29 15.59 0.93 -2.68
N GLY A 30 15.07 1.97 -2.03
CA GLY A 30 15.15 3.34 -2.54
C GLY A 30 14.38 3.60 -3.85
N TYR A 31 13.59 2.63 -4.33
CA TYR A 31 12.94 2.72 -5.63
C TYR A 31 11.43 2.43 -5.56
N GLY A 32 11.00 1.34 -4.93
CA GLY A 32 9.59 0.93 -4.89
C GLY A 32 9.34 -0.41 -5.58
N LEU A 33 8.08 -0.65 -5.95
CA LEU A 33 7.67 -1.90 -6.61
C LEU A 33 8.12 -1.92 -8.07
N GLU A 34 8.94 -2.91 -8.45
CA GLU A 34 9.39 -3.05 -9.84
C GLU A 34 8.21 -3.24 -10.80
N GLY A 35 8.25 -2.54 -11.93
CA GLY A 35 7.18 -2.54 -12.93
C GLY A 35 6.05 -1.54 -12.67
N ASP A 36 6.04 -0.83 -11.53
CA ASP A 36 5.02 0.19 -11.27
C ASP A 36 5.39 1.57 -11.84
N ALA A 37 4.42 2.26 -12.44
CA ALA A 37 4.61 3.60 -12.98
C ALA A 37 4.94 4.70 -11.95
N HIS A 38 4.79 4.42 -10.64
CA HIS A 38 5.19 5.30 -9.54
C HIS A 38 6.53 4.92 -8.90
N ALA A 39 7.16 3.85 -9.35
CA ALA A 39 8.49 3.48 -8.88
C ALA A 39 9.53 4.56 -9.25
N GLY A 40 10.50 4.77 -8.36
CA GLY A 40 11.51 5.82 -8.47
C GLY A 40 11.01 7.23 -8.13
N THR A 41 9.87 7.35 -7.45
CA THR A 41 9.35 8.63 -6.95
C THR A 41 9.43 8.72 -5.41
N GLU A 42 9.13 9.90 -4.86
CA GLU A 42 9.06 10.14 -3.40
C GLU A 42 8.08 9.19 -2.68
N ARG A 43 7.05 8.70 -3.38
CA ARG A 43 6.06 7.74 -2.86
C ARG A 43 6.28 6.39 -3.52
N GLN A 44 7.32 5.71 -3.05
CA GLN A 44 7.81 4.48 -3.66
C GLN A 44 6.79 3.33 -3.60
N VAL A 45 6.04 3.24 -2.50
CA VAL A 45 5.01 2.21 -2.29
C VAL A 45 3.81 2.83 -1.58
N GLY A 46 2.61 2.70 -2.15
CA GLY A 46 1.35 2.97 -1.47
C GLY A 46 0.76 1.70 -0.86
N ILE A 47 0.31 1.76 0.39
CA ILE A 47 -0.33 0.66 1.10
C ILE A 47 -1.73 1.09 1.53
N LEU A 48 -2.71 0.22 1.31
CA LEU A 48 -4.04 0.36 1.88
C LEU A 48 -4.34 -0.79 2.85
N LEU A 49 -4.88 -0.44 4.01
CA LEU A 49 -5.43 -1.43 4.94
C LEU A 49 -6.80 -1.86 4.45
N TRP A 50 -6.99 -3.17 4.29
CA TRP A 50 -8.19 -3.77 3.71
C TRP A 50 -9.46 -3.39 4.48
N GLU A 51 -9.35 -3.23 5.79
CA GLU A 51 -10.44 -2.85 6.69
C GLU A 51 -11.16 -1.58 6.23
N TYR A 52 -10.43 -0.58 5.72
CA TYR A 52 -11.03 0.64 5.19
C TYR A 52 -11.81 0.38 3.90
N ALA A 53 -11.26 -0.45 3.00
CA ALA A 53 -11.90 -0.77 1.73
C ALA A 53 -13.17 -1.59 1.95
N GLU A 54 -13.11 -2.59 2.83
CA GLU A 54 -14.21 -3.48 3.19
C GLU A 54 -15.36 -2.70 3.87
N GLU A 55 -15.04 -1.78 4.79
CA GLU A 55 -16.06 -0.92 5.42
C GLU A 55 -16.76 -0.04 4.38
N LEU A 56 -16.00 0.61 3.50
CA LEU A 56 -16.54 1.49 2.48
C LEU A 56 -17.40 0.72 1.48
N SER A 57 -16.91 -0.41 0.97
CA SER A 57 -17.65 -1.32 0.08
C SER A 57 -18.99 -1.72 0.68
N LYS A 58 -18.99 -2.18 1.94
CA LYS A 58 -20.23 -2.56 2.64
C LYS A 58 -21.21 -1.40 2.79
N LYS A 59 -20.71 -0.19 3.07
CA LYS A 59 -21.53 1.01 3.23
C LYS A 59 -22.16 1.49 1.93
N GLN A 60 -21.43 1.38 0.82
CA GLN A 60 -21.84 1.91 -0.48
C GLN A 60 -22.49 0.86 -1.40
N GLY A 61 -22.35 -0.43 -1.08
CA GLY A 61 -22.96 -1.53 -1.84
C GLY A 61 -22.26 -1.86 -3.16
N PHE A 62 -20.96 -1.55 -3.29
CA PHE A 62 -20.13 -1.97 -4.42
C PHE A 62 -19.15 -3.07 -4.01
N GLU A 63 -18.70 -3.89 -4.96
CA GLU A 63 -17.60 -4.83 -4.76
C GLU A 63 -16.26 -4.11 -4.89
N VAL A 64 -15.26 -4.57 -4.16
CA VAL A 64 -13.91 -3.99 -4.16
C VAL A 64 -12.87 -5.10 -4.21
N GLU A 65 -11.80 -4.85 -4.94
CA GLU A 65 -10.65 -5.74 -5.10
C GLU A 65 -9.34 -5.03 -4.72
N PRO A 66 -8.28 -5.78 -4.36
CA PRO A 66 -6.96 -5.21 -4.11
C PRO A 66 -6.41 -4.43 -5.31
N GLY A 67 -6.03 -3.18 -5.08
CA GLY A 67 -5.52 -2.25 -6.10
C GLY A 67 -6.55 -1.26 -6.64
N ASP A 68 -7.84 -1.44 -6.33
CA ASP A 68 -8.92 -0.56 -6.81
C ASP A 68 -8.75 0.89 -6.34
N PHE A 69 -8.11 1.10 -5.18
CA PHE A 69 -7.82 2.44 -4.66
C PHE A 69 -6.41 2.93 -5.04
N ALA A 70 -5.81 2.33 -6.07
CA ALA A 70 -4.47 2.63 -6.58
C ALA A 70 -3.34 2.38 -5.58
N GLU A 71 -3.52 1.50 -4.60
CA GLU A 71 -2.46 1.02 -3.72
C GLU A 71 -1.56 -0.01 -4.41
N ASN A 72 -0.27 -0.04 -4.06
CA ASN A 72 0.63 -1.10 -4.48
C ASN A 72 0.43 -2.36 -3.64
N LEU A 73 0.24 -2.21 -2.34
CA LEU A 73 0.07 -3.33 -1.41
C LEU A 73 -1.25 -3.18 -0.67
N THR A 74 -2.03 -4.24 -0.63
CA THR A 74 -3.26 -4.31 0.16
C THR A 74 -3.01 -5.25 1.32
N VAL A 75 -3.11 -4.75 2.55
CA VAL A 75 -2.78 -5.52 3.76
C VAL A 75 -4.03 -5.66 4.62
N LYS A 76 -4.32 -6.87 5.08
CA LYS A 76 -5.44 -7.19 5.98
C LYS A 76 -4.93 -7.54 7.37
N GLY A 77 -5.70 -7.23 8.40
CA GLY A 77 -5.46 -7.63 9.79
C GLY A 77 -4.66 -6.61 10.62
N LEU A 78 -4.43 -5.41 10.08
CA LEU A 78 -3.79 -4.29 10.77
C LEU A 78 -4.77 -3.13 10.93
N VAL A 79 -4.53 -2.26 11.90
CA VAL A 79 -5.38 -1.09 12.16
C VAL A 79 -4.56 0.18 12.05
N GLY A 80 -5.17 1.26 11.54
CA GLY A 80 -4.46 2.49 11.20
C GLY A 80 -3.79 3.18 12.40
N GLU A 81 -4.34 3.02 13.61
CA GLU A 81 -3.82 3.61 14.84
C GLU A 81 -2.44 3.08 15.25
N GLU A 82 -2.02 1.94 14.68
CA GLU A 82 -0.68 1.38 14.89
C GLU A 82 0.40 2.15 14.10
N PHE A 83 0.00 3.00 13.14
CA PHE A 83 0.93 3.66 12.23
C PHE A 83 1.14 5.14 12.54
N LYS A 84 2.41 5.52 12.59
CA LYS A 84 2.91 6.90 12.62
C LYS A 84 4.05 7.07 11.62
N LEU A 85 4.45 8.30 11.33
CA LEU A 85 5.66 8.55 10.53
C LEU A 85 6.87 7.87 11.18
N GLY A 86 7.70 7.24 10.34
CA GLY A 86 8.85 6.43 10.77
C GLY A 86 8.51 5.00 11.19
N THR A 87 7.24 4.58 11.16
CA THR A 87 6.89 3.19 11.47
C THR A 87 7.50 2.25 10.44
N LEU A 88 8.20 1.21 10.92
CA LEU A 88 8.73 0.15 10.08
C LEU A 88 7.72 -0.99 9.95
N LEU A 89 7.41 -1.37 8.72
CA LEU A 89 6.55 -2.49 8.38
C LEU A 89 7.36 -3.50 7.57
N GLN A 90 7.56 -4.68 8.15
CA GLN A 90 8.08 -5.83 7.41
C GLN A 90 6.94 -6.47 6.62
N VAL A 91 7.16 -6.68 5.32
CA VAL A 91 6.24 -7.42 4.45
C VAL A 91 7.06 -8.42 3.64
N GLY A 92 6.80 -9.72 3.83
CA GLY A 92 7.61 -10.77 3.21
C GLY A 92 9.10 -10.61 3.56
N GLU A 93 9.95 -10.50 2.53
CA GLU A 93 11.39 -10.29 2.69
C GLU A 93 11.78 -8.80 2.82
N SER A 94 10.84 -7.89 2.54
CA SER A 94 11.08 -6.45 2.46
C SER A 94 10.80 -5.74 3.79
N VAL A 95 11.37 -4.54 3.94
CA VAL A 95 11.03 -3.62 5.02
C VAL A 95 10.73 -2.24 4.45
N LEU A 96 9.62 -1.67 4.90
CA LEU A 96 9.06 -0.41 4.46
C LEU A 96 9.02 0.57 5.63
N GLU A 97 9.33 1.84 5.40
CA GLU A 97 9.17 2.90 6.39
C GLU A 97 8.05 3.84 5.97
N VAL A 98 7.08 4.09 6.84
CA VAL A 98 5.99 5.05 6.60
C VAL A 98 6.55 6.47 6.59
N THR A 99 6.46 7.14 5.43
CA THR A 99 6.93 8.52 5.24
C THR A 99 5.79 9.53 5.13
N GLN A 100 4.57 9.07 4.85
CA GLN A 100 3.37 9.91 4.81
C GLN A 100 2.12 9.05 5.08
N ILE A 101 1.11 9.64 5.74
CA ILE A 101 -0.22 9.03 5.96
C ILE A 101 -1.26 9.93 5.30
N GLY A 102 -2.10 9.34 4.45
CA GLY A 102 -3.00 10.07 3.57
C GLY A 102 -2.25 11.06 2.68
N LYS A 103 -2.98 11.89 1.95
CA LYS A 103 -2.46 12.93 1.06
C LYS A 103 -3.52 13.99 0.81
N VAL A 104 -3.15 15.26 0.94
CA VAL A 104 -3.97 16.37 0.44
C VAL A 104 -4.09 16.28 -1.08
N LEU A 105 -5.32 16.20 -1.58
CA LEU A 105 -5.58 16.21 -3.02
C LEU A 105 -5.22 17.57 -3.62
N THR A 106 -4.44 17.54 -4.69
CA THR A 106 -4.23 18.71 -5.55
C THR A 106 -5.22 18.68 -6.71
N LYS A 107 -5.38 19.80 -7.42
CA LYS A 107 -6.25 19.88 -8.62
C LYS A 107 -5.91 18.85 -9.70
N ASP A 108 -4.70 18.31 -9.68
CA ASP A 108 -4.21 17.31 -10.63
C ASP A 108 -4.50 15.85 -10.20
N HIS A 109 -5.20 15.64 -9.09
CA HIS A 109 -5.62 14.29 -8.70
C HIS A 109 -6.79 13.81 -9.56
N THR A 110 -6.56 12.78 -10.36
CA THR A 110 -7.49 12.33 -11.39
C THR A 110 -8.08 10.95 -11.12
N PHE A 111 -7.47 10.15 -10.25
CA PHE A 111 -7.92 8.79 -9.97
C PHE A 111 -8.91 8.75 -8.80
N ASN A 112 -10.01 8.05 -8.96
CA ASN A 112 -10.93 7.70 -7.89
C ASN A 112 -11.58 6.36 -8.22
N PHE A 113 -11.99 5.62 -7.19
CA PHE A 113 -12.78 4.41 -7.33
C PHE A 113 -14.20 4.69 -6.87
N HIS A 114 -15.16 4.66 -7.80
CA HIS A 114 -16.56 5.03 -7.55
C HIS A 114 -16.75 6.40 -6.85
N GLY A 115 -15.88 7.39 -7.13
CA GLY A 115 -15.92 8.71 -6.50
C GLY A 115 -15.14 8.82 -5.18
N PHE A 116 -14.50 7.74 -4.73
CA PHE A 116 -13.75 7.69 -3.47
C PHE A 116 -12.23 7.62 -3.70
N VAL A 117 -11.47 8.22 -2.78
CA VAL A 117 -10.01 8.37 -2.87
C VAL A 117 -9.33 7.80 -1.63
N LEU A 118 -9.70 6.57 -1.26
CA LEU A 118 -9.39 6.02 0.06
C LEU A 118 -7.88 5.94 0.40
N LEU A 119 -7.03 5.69 -0.60
CA LEU A 119 -5.58 5.74 -0.43
C LEU A 119 -5.09 7.17 -0.11
N ALA A 120 -5.72 8.20 -0.65
CA ALA A 120 -5.42 9.58 -0.28
C ALA A 120 -6.01 9.94 1.08
N ASP A 121 -7.14 9.37 1.48
CA ASP A 121 -7.73 9.66 2.79
C ASP A 121 -6.93 9.00 3.93
N ASN A 122 -6.62 7.70 3.80
CA ASN A 122 -6.12 6.87 4.90
C ASN A 122 -4.90 6.00 4.55
N GLY A 123 -4.42 6.04 3.31
CA GLY A 123 -3.32 5.20 2.85
C GLY A 123 -1.98 5.50 3.51
N LEU A 124 -1.11 4.50 3.57
CA LEU A 124 0.27 4.67 4.01
C LEU A 124 1.15 4.80 2.77
N PHE A 125 1.96 5.85 2.71
CA PHE A 125 3.01 5.96 1.71
C PHE A 125 4.34 5.66 2.37
N CYS A 126 5.10 4.77 1.73
CA CYS A 126 6.32 4.24 2.29
C CYS A 126 7.50 4.39 1.32
N LYS A 127 8.70 4.44 1.89
CA LYS A 127 9.94 4.12 1.18
C LYS A 127 10.36 2.68 1.49
N VAL A 128 11.04 2.05 0.55
CA VAL A 128 11.65 0.73 0.72
C VAL A 128 13.01 0.91 1.36
N VAL A 129 13.14 0.54 2.64
CA VAL A 129 14.41 0.60 3.39
C VAL A 129 15.23 -0.67 3.26
N LYS A 130 14.58 -1.81 2.97
CA LYS A 130 15.22 -3.05 2.56
C LYS A 130 14.40 -3.72 1.48
N GLY A 131 15.04 -3.98 0.34
CA GLY A 131 14.42 -4.66 -0.78
C GLY A 131 14.17 -6.15 -0.51
N GLY A 132 13.22 -6.73 -1.25
CA GLY A 132 12.88 -8.14 -1.11
C GLY A 132 11.66 -8.54 -1.93
N LYS A 133 11.46 -9.86 -2.07
CA LYS A 133 10.24 -10.39 -2.68
C LYS A 133 9.06 -10.25 -1.73
N VAL A 134 7.90 -9.97 -2.33
CA VAL A 134 6.60 -9.98 -1.66
C VAL A 134 5.59 -10.72 -2.51
N LYS A 135 4.69 -11.45 -1.87
CA LYS A 135 3.57 -12.13 -2.53
C LYS A 135 2.35 -12.23 -1.63
N VAL A 136 1.19 -12.39 -2.24
CA VAL A 136 -0.06 -12.67 -1.52
C VAL A 136 0.13 -13.85 -0.56
N GLY A 137 -0.36 -13.69 0.66
CA GLY A 137 -0.17 -14.62 1.78
C GLY A 137 1.06 -14.33 2.65
N ASP A 138 1.94 -13.40 2.26
CA ASP A 138 3.04 -12.98 3.11
C ASP A 138 2.55 -12.25 4.35
N LYS A 139 3.29 -12.41 5.46
CA LYS A 139 3.00 -11.71 6.71
C LYS A 139 3.43 -10.25 6.61
N ALA A 140 2.58 -9.37 7.14
CA ALA A 140 2.86 -7.96 7.37
C ALA A 140 2.97 -7.69 8.88
N LYS A 141 4.06 -7.10 9.35
CA LYS A 141 4.29 -6.88 10.78
C LYS A 141 4.94 -5.53 11.03
N VAL A 142 4.39 -4.78 11.98
CA VAL A 142 5.07 -3.61 12.53
C VAL A 142 6.26 -4.11 13.35
N ILE A 143 7.45 -3.58 13.06
CA ILE A 143 8.70 -3.93 13.74
C ILE A 143 9.34 -2.68 14.36
N SER A 144 10.23 -2.87 15.32
CA SER A 144 11.05 -1.80 15.89
C SER A 144 12.35 -1.60 15.11
N ASP A 145 12.93 -0.40 15.19
CA ASP A 145 14.21 -0.06 14.54
C ASP A 145 15.40 -0.92 15.02
N LYS A 146 15.26 -1.65 16.13
CA LYS A 146 16.26 -2.59 16.65
C LYS A 146 16.16 -4.00 16.05
N GLU A 147 15.06 -4.27 15.34
CA GLU A 147 14.79 -5.53 14.65
C GLU A 147 15.15 -5.45 13.16
N PHE A 148 15.66 -4.29 12.74
CA PHE A 148 16.09 -3.97 11.39
C PHE A 148 17.61 -3.91 11.26
#